data_AF-A0A2K9ZCU2-F1
#
_entry.id   AF-A0A2K9ZCU2-F1
#
_cell.length_a   1.000
_cell.length_b   1.000
_cell.length_c   1.000
_cell.angle_alpha   90.00
_cell.angle_beta   90.00
_cell.angle_gamma   90.00
#
_symmetry.space_group_name_H-M   'P 1'
#
loop_
_entity.id
_entity.type
_entity.pdbx_description
1 polymer ?
#
loop_
_entity_poly.entity_id
_entity_poly.type
_entity_poly.pdbx_seq_one_letter_code
_entity_poly.pdbx_strand_id
1 'polypeptide(L)' 'MKHLLLGIVMLTLPGCFGEGDKIHTVDELMADEVLLAKITSECRNNPGALRQTPNCQNAEAADWKLRLERMNRSLGG' A
#
# COMPACT_ATOMS: atom_id res chain seq x y z
N MET A 1 47.70 -4.16 -4.02
CA MET A 1 46.85 -3.18 -3.30
C MET A 1 46.08 -2.38 -4.33
N LYS A 2 44.92 -2.89 -4.78
CA LYS A 2 44.11 -2.28 -5.84
C LYS A 2 42.77 -1.85 -5.24
N HIS A 3 42.82 -0.79 -4.45
CA HIS A 3 41.63 -0.14 -3.91
C HIS A 3 41.13 0.87 -4.92
N LEU A 4 39.98 0.59 -5.52
CA LEU A 4 39.06 1.62 -5.97
C LEU A 4 37.69 0.96 -6.09
N LEU A 5 37.08 0.76 -4.92
CA LEU A 5 35.68 0.43 -4.77
C LEU A 5 34.90 1.62 -5.31
N LEU A 6 34.45 1.51 -6.56
CA LEU A 6 33.51 2.44 -7.20
C LEU A 6 32.19 2.35 -6.44
N GLY A 7 31.96 3.33 -5.57
CA GLY A 7 30.74 3.47 -4.78
C GLY A 7 29.53 3.70 -5.69
N ILE A 8 28.60 2.75 -5.67
CA ILE A 8 27.28 2.90 -6.27
C ILE A 8 26.49 3.82 -5.35
N VAL A 9 26.45 5.11 -5.68
CA VAL A 9 25.52 6.05 -5.05
C VAL A 9 24.14 5.75 -5.64
N MET A 10 23.33 4.96 -4.92
CA MET A 10 21.90 4.88 -5.19
C MET A 10 21.25 6.20 -4.75
N LEU A 11 21.10 7.13 -5.69
CA LEU A 11 20.18 8.26 -5.55
C LEU A 11 18.75 7.70 -5.57
N THR A 12 18.21 7.39 -4.40
CA THR A 12 16.77 7.22 -4.25
C THR A 12 16.16 8.61 -4.28
N LEU A 13 15.47 8.95 -5.37
CA LEU A 13 14.57 10.11 -5.35
C LEU A 13 13.46 9.77 -4.37
N PRO A 14 13.30 10.49 -3.24
CA PRO A 14 12.07 10.39 -2.49
C PRO A 14 10.96 10.84 -3.44
N GLY A 15 10.07 9.91 -3.82
CA GLY A 15 8.83 10.30 -4.47
C GLY A 15 8.16 11.33 -3.57
N CYS A 16 7.78 12.48 -4.14
CA CYS A 16 6.95 13.44 -3.43
C CYS A 16 5.58 12.78 -3.28
N PHE A 17 5.41 12.01 -2.20
CA PHE A 17 4.14 11.39 -1.84
C PHE A 17 3.25 12.50 -1.30
N GLY A 18 2.04 12.58 -1.85
CA GLY A 18 1.06 13.64 -1.58
C GLY A 18 1.02 14.03 -0.10
N GLU A 19 1.42 15.26 0.16
CA GLU A 19 1.31 15.92 1.45
C GLU A 19 -0.18 15.99 1.84
N GLY A 20 -0.59 15.31 2.91
CA GLY A 20 -1.78 15.71 3.68
C GLY A 20 -2.94 14.72 3.84
N ASP A 21 -2.93 13.53 3.24
CA ASP A 21 -4.02 12.58 3.46
C ASP A 21 -3.85 11.80 4.78
N LYS A 22 -4.95 11.67 5.53
CA LYS A 22 -4.99 10.84 6.75
C LYS A 22 -4.47 9.45 6.40
N ILE A 23 -3.52 8.94 7.17
CA ILE A 23 -3.11 7.54 7.07
C ILE A 23 -4.18 6.68 7.73
N HIS A 24 -4.81 5.82 6.94
CA HIS A 24 -5.83 4.88 7.41
C HIS A 24 -5.17 3.56 7.76
N THR A 25 -5.44 3.06 8.95
CA THR A 25 -5.01 1.72 9.37
C THR A 25 -5.77 0.65 8.60
N VAL A 26 -5.19 -0.56 8.54
CA VAL A 26 -5.84 -1.71 7.90
C VAL A 26 -7.22 -1.97 8.50
N ASP A 27 -7.36 -1.90 9.82
CA ASP A 27 -8.62 -2.19 10.50
C ASP A 27 -9.69 -1.12 10.24
N GLU A 28 -9.31 0.17 10.15
CA GLU A 28 -10.21 1.24 9.71
C GLU A 28 -10.73 0.99 8.29
N LEU A 29 -9.86 0.53 7.37
CA LEU A 29 -10.25 0.24 6.00
C LEU A 29 -11.10 -1.03 5.88
N MET A 30 -10.85 -2.05 6.70
CA MET A 30 -11.70 -3.23 6.75
C MET A 30 -13.09 -2.91 7.30
N ALA A 31 -13.20 -1.95 8.22
CA ALA A 31 -14.47 -1.52 8.80
C ALA A 31 -15.32 -0.63 7.86
N ASP A 32 -14.71 -0.02 6.84
CA ASP A 32 -15.37 0.86 5.88
C ASP A 32 -15.04 0.46 4.43
N GLU A 33 -15.85 -0.46 3.88
CA GLU A 33 -15.68 -0.96 2.51
C GLU A 33 -15.77 0.15 1.45
N VAL A 34 -16.51 1.24 1.72
CA VAL A 34 -16.65 2.37 0.79
C VAL A 34 -15.34 3.16 0.72
N LEU A 35 -14.75 3.45 1.88
CA LEU A 35 -13.45 4.09 1.97
C LEU A 35 -12.35 3.22 1.36
N LEU A 36 -12.34 1.91 1.64
CA LEU A 36 -11.40 0.97 1.05
C LEU A 36 -11.51 0.95 -0.48
N ALA A 37 -12.72 0.92 -1.03
CA ALA A 37 -12.93 0.95 -2.48
C ALA A 37 -12.45 2.26 -3.11
N LYS A 38 -12.69 3.40 -2.44
CA LYS A 38 -12.19 4.72 -2.86
C LYS A 38 -10.67 4.73 -2.94
N ILE A 39 -9.98 4.39 -1.85
CA ILE A 39 -8.51 4.41 -1.80
C ILE A 39 -7.93 3.42 -2.81
N THR A 40 -8.51 2.23 -2.93
CA THR A 40 -8.07 1.23 -3.93
C THR A 40 -8.20 1.77 -5.35
N SER A 41 -9.26 2.52 -5.66
CA SER A 41 -9.42 3.18 -6.96
C SER A 41 -8.33 4.23 -7.21
N GLU A 42 -8.06 5.09 -6.22
CA GLU A 42 -6.99 6.10 -6.28
C GLU A 42 -5.62 5.44 -6.53
N CYS A 43 -5.30 4.38 -5.79
CA CYS A 43 -4.07 3.61 -5.96
C CYS A 43 -3.94 3.02 -7.37
N ARG A 44 -5.03 2.50 -7.94
CA ARG A 44 -5.05 1.92 -9.30
C ARG A 44 -4.93 2.97 -10.41
N ASN A 45 -5.39 4.20 -10.16
CA ASN A 45 -5.31 5.28 -11.14
C ASN A 45 -3.89 5.86 -11.26
N ASN A 46 -3.05 5.72 -10.22
CA ASN A 46 -1.65 6.17 -10.27
C ASN A 46 -0.70 5.21 -9.53
N PRO A 47 -0.53 3.96 -10.02
CA PRO A 47 0.23 2.94 -9.31
C PRO A 47 1.72 3.27 -9.26
N GLY A 48 2.26 4.01 -10.23
CA GLY A 48 3.67 4.41 -10.24
C GLY A 48 4.01 5.34 -9.07
N ALA A 49 3.13 6.31 -8.78
CA ALA A 49 3.36 7.28 -7.72
C ALA A 49 2.79 6.85 -6.36
N LEU A 50 1.67 6.13 -6.31
CA LEU A 50 0.93 5.90 -5.07
C LEU A 50 1.12 4.51 -4.45
N ARG A 51 1.56 3.49 -5.21
CA ARG A 51 1.60 2.10 -4.73
C ARG A 51 2.42 1.92 -3.44
N GLN A 52 3.47 2.71 -3.27
CA GLN A 52 4.34 2.65 -2.08
C GLN A 52 3.91 3.60 -0.95
N THR A 53 2.76 4.28 -1.08
CA THR A 53 2.20 5.05 0.03
C THR A 53 1.67 4.13 1.13
N PRO A 54 1.65 4.59 2.39
CA PRO A 54 1.03 3.84 3.49
C PRO A 54 -0.43 3.47 3.21
N ASN A 55 -1.23 4.39 2.63
CA ASN A 55 -2.64 4.14 2.35
C ASN A 55 -2.85 3.05 1.30
N CYS A 56 -2.04 3.02 0.23
CA CYS A 56 -2.16 1.96 -0.77
C CYS A 56 -1.69 0.59 -0.23
N GLN A 57 -0.61 0.56 0.57
CA GLN A 57 -0.17 -0.68 1.21
C GLN A 57 -1.22 -1.20 2.21
N ASN A 58 -1.83 -0.31 3.00
CA ASN A 58 -2.87 -0.68 3.95
C ASN A 58 -4.16 -1.13 3.24
N ALA A 59 -4.52 -0.50 2.12
CA ALA A 59 -5.67 -0.91 1.30
C ALA A 59 -5.47 -2.30 0.68
N GLU A 60 -4.28 -2.60 0.14
CA GLU A 60 -3.96 -3.94 -0.36
C GLU A 60 -4.01 -4.99 0.75
N ALA A 61 -3.48 -4.69 1.94
CA ALA A 61 -3.55 -5.59 3.09
C ALA A 61 -4.98 -5.81 3.58
N ALA A 62 -5.82 -4.77 3.60
CA ALA A 62 -7.23 -4.86 3.98
C ALA A 62 -8.04 -5.71 2.98
N ASP A 63 -7.87 -5.50 1.67
CA ASP A 63 -8.51 -6.31 0.63
C ASP A 63 -8.15 -7.78 0.75
N TRP A 64 -6.85 -8.08 0.97
CA TRP A 64 -6.38 -9.44 1.20
C TRP A 64 -7.04 -10.09 2.43
N LYS A 65 -7.08 -9.38 3.56
CA LYS A 65 -7.70 -9.89 4.80
C LYS A 65 -9.20 -10.14 4.60
N LEU A 66 -9.95 -9.21 4.01
CA LEU A 66 -11.38 -9.39 3.74
C LEU A 66 -11.64 -10.58 2.81
N ARG A 67 -10.79 -10.77 1.80
CA ARG A 67 -10.86 -11.92 0.90
C ARG A 67 -10.60 -13.23 1.65
N LEU A 68 -9.62 -13.26 2.54
CA LEU A 68 -9.32 -14.41 3.38
C LEU A 68 -10.47 -14.72 4.35
N GLU A 69 -11.05 -13.72 4.99
CA GLU A 69 -12.22 -13.90 5.88
C GLU A 69 -13.44 -14.42 5.13
N ARG A 70 -13.68 -13.93 3.91
CA ARG A 70 -14.76 -14.42 3.06
C ARG A 70 -14.53 -15.87 2.66
N MET A 71 -13.29 -16.24 2.35
CA MET A 71 -12.91 -17.62 2.10
C MET A 71 -13.12 -18.48 3.34
N ASN A 72 -12.64 -18.06 4.51
CA ASN A 72 -12.83 -18.80 5.76
C ASN A 72 -14.33 -19.04 6.07
N ARG A 73 -15.15 -18.01 5.91
CA ARG A 73 -16.62 -18.11 6.06
C ARG A 73 -17.22 -19.11 5.06
N SER A 74 -16.74 -19.15 3.83
CA SER A 74 -17.21 -20.12 2.82
C SER A 74 -16.80 -21.57 3.13
N LEU A 75 -15.74 -21.76 3.91
CA LEU A 75 -15.22 -23.07 4.31
C LEU A 75 -15.79 -23.61 5.62
N GLY A 76 -16.64 -22.84 6.31
CA GLY A 76 -17.32 -23.28 7.55
C GLY A 76 -16.86 -22.58 8.84
N GLY A 77 -15.87 -21.67 8.77
CA GLY A 77 -15.49 -20.80 9.89
C GLY A 77 -14.40 -21.37 10.80
#